data_AF-A0A8J6GZU6-F1
#
_entry.id   AF-A0A8J6GZU6-F1
#
_cell.length_a   1.000
_cell.length_b   1.000
_cell.length_c   1.000
_cell.angle_alpha   90.00
_cell.angle_beta   90.00
_cell.angle_gamma   90.00
#
_symmetry.space_group_name_H-M   'P 1'
#
loop_
_entity.id
_entity.type
_entity.pdbx_description
1 polymer ?
#
loop_
_entity_poly.entity_id
_entity_poly.type
_entity_poly.pdbx_seq_one_letter_code
_entity_poly.pdbx_strand_id
1 'polypeptide(L)'
;MGKFMKLGKVVLVLAGRYSGSKAVIVKNIDDGTTDHLTAMPWYSVDIPLDKTVVNKDVFRDPALKCKARWKAKVKFEKLYKTGKNKWFFQKLRF
;
A
#
# COMPACT_ATOMS: atom_id res chain seq x y z
N MET A 1 21.72 8.88 -7.93
CA MET A 1 20.53 9.15 -7.09
C MET A 1 19.59 7.94 -7.19
N GLY A 2 19.49 7.10 -6.14
CA GLY A 2 18.81 5.80 -6.24
C GLY A 2 17.27 5.91 -6.23
N LYS A 3 16.57 4.98 -6.89
CA LYS A 3 15.09 4.92 -6.91
C LYS A 3 14.55 4.86 -5.47
N PHE A 4 13.85 5.91 -5.04
CA PHE A 4 13.28 5.97 -3.69
C PHE A 4 12.02 5.12 -3.58
N MET A 5 11.22 4.98 -4.64
CA MET A 5 10.03 4.11 -4.64
C MET A 5 10.46 2.64 -4.72
N LYS A 6 10.64 2.03 -3.56
CA LYS A 6 10.94 0.61 -3.40
C LYS A 6 9.77 -0.10 -2.74
N LEU A 7 9.70 -1.40 -2.97
CA LEU A 7 8.77 -2.30 -2.30
C LEU A 7 8.88 -2.17 -0.78
N GLY A 8 7.76 -2.33 -0.09
CA GLY A 8 7.70 -2.25 1.37
C GLY A 8 7.78 -0.83 1.92
N LYS A 9 7.89 0.20 1.08
CA LYS A 9 7.86 1.59 1.56
C LYS A 9 6.43 2.07 1.78
N VAL A 10 6.27 2.88 2.82
CA VAL A 10 5.01 3.57 3.11
C VAL A 10 5.01 4.93 2.41
N VAL A 11 3.89 5.22 1.78
CA VAL A 11 3.64 6.47 1.07
C VAL A 11 2.32 7.09 1.55
N LEU A 12 2.24 8.41 1.51
CA LEU A 12 1.00 9.15 1.72
C LEU A 12 0.35 9.44 0.37
N VAL A 13 -0.94 9.11 0.23
CA VAL A 13 -1.71 9.43 -0.97
C VAL A 13 -2.13 10.90 -0.92
N LEU A 14 -1.79 11.68 -1.94
CA LEU A 14 -2.05 13.12 -1.97
C LEU A 14 -3.37 13.46 -2.68
N ALA A 15 -3.76 12.69 -3.69
CA ALA A 15 -4.93 12.98 -4.53
C ALA A 15 -5.86 11.76 -4.70
N GLY A 16 -7.08 12.03 -5.16
CA GLY A 16 -8.13 11.03 -5.41
C GLY A 16 -8.90 10.58 -4.17
N ARG A 17 -9.74 9.56 -4.33
CA ARG A 17 -10.66 9.05 -3.28
C ARG A 17 -9.94 8.61 -1.99
N TYR A 18 -8.68 8.21 -2.08
CA TYR A 18 -7.87 7.75 -0.96
C TYR A 18 -6.88 8.82 -0.44
N SER A 19 -7.04 10.08 -0.85
CA SER A 19 -6.23 11.20 -0.33
C SER A 19 -6.21 11.22 1.20
N GLY A 20 -5.06 11.55 1.77
CA GLY A 20 -4.82 11.56 3.21
C GLY A 20 -4.67 10.17 3.85
N SER A 21 -4.71 9.10 3.05
CA SER A 21 -4.50 7.73 3.53
C SER A 21 -3.04 7.28 3.37
N LYS A 22 -2.58 6.47 4.33
CA LYS A 22 -1.28 5.78 4.25
C LYS A 22 -1.42 4.53 3.39
N ALA A 23 -0.46 4.30 2.51
CA ALA A 23 -0.42 3.15 1.63
C ALA A 23 0.97 2.49 1.66
N VAL A 24 1.04 1.21 1.34
CA VAL A 24 2.28 0.44 1.26
C VAL A 24 2.49 0.01 -0.19
N ILE A 25 3.70 0.19 -0.72
CA ILE A 25 4.04 -0.25 -2.08
C ILE A 25 4.27 -1.77 -2.07
N VAL A 26 3.36 -2.52 -2.69
CA VAL A 26 3.42 -4.00 -2.76
C VAL A 26 4.08 -4.52 -4.03
N LYS A 27 3.96 -3.79 -5.14
CA LYS A 27 4.61 -4.09 -6.41
C LYS A 27 4.92 -2.76 -7.11
N ASN A 28 6.17 -2.56 -7.52
CA ASN A 28 6.49 -1.44 -8.40
C ASN A 28 6.19 -1.86 -9.84
N ILE A 29 5.63 -0.93 -10.62
CA ILE A 29 5.37 -1.10 -12.05
C ILE A 29 6.21 -0.02 -12.71
N ASP A 30 7.37 -0.40 -13.22
CA ASP A 30 8.30 0.54 -13.86
C ASP A 30 7.86 0.95 -15.29
N ASP A 31 6.80 0.32 -15.83
CA ASP A 31 6.25 0.58 -17.16
C ASP A 31 5.21 1.74 -17.17
N GLY A 32 5.71 2.98 -17.19
CA GLY A 32 5.18 4.07 -18.01
C GLY A 32 3.71 4.49 -17.89
N THR A 33 3.22 4.86 -16.70
CA THR A 33 2.08 5.79 -16.59
C THR A 33 2.35 6.75 -15.43
N THR A 34 2.76 7.97 -15.78
CA THR A 34 3.02 9.11 -14.87
C THR A 34 1.79 9.52 -14.05
N ASP A 35 0.63 8.97 -14.37
CA ASP A 35 -0.68 9.48 -13.93
C ASP A 35 -1.16 8.83 -12.62
N HIS A 36 -0.41 7.86 -12.09
CA HIS A 36 -0.82 7.05 -10.95
C HIS A 36 -0.10 7.35 -9.62
N LEU A 37 0.91 8.23 -9.60
CA LEU A 37 1.76 8.40 -8.43
C LEU A 37 1.81 9.84 -7.91
N THR A 38 0.67 10.33 -7.42
CA THR A 38 0.63 11.47 -6.49
C THR A 38 0.84 10.99 -5.06
N ALA A 39 2.01 10.42 -4.77
CA ALA A 39 2.31 9.84 -3.46
C ALA A 39 3.63 10.38 -2.90
N MET A 40 3.60 10.91 -1.68
CA MET A 40 4.83 11.37 -1.01
C MET A 40 5.47 10.21 -0.25
N PRO A 41 6.79 9.98 -0.43
CA PRO A 41 7.54 9.06 0.41
C PRO A 41 7.70 9.58 1.84
N TRP A 42 7.44 8.74 2.84
CA TRP A 42 7.58 9.12 4.26
C TRP A 42 8.49 8.18 5.05
N TYR A 43 8.12 6.90 5.24
CA TYR A 43 8.89 5.97 6.08
C TYR A 43 9.09 4.59 5.41
N SER A 44 10.23 3.96 5.69
CA SER A 44 10.45 2.54 5.41
C SER A 44 9.78 1.72 6.51
N VAL A 45 8.84 0.84 6.15
CA VAL A 45 8.21 -0.05 7.11
C VAL A 45 8.13 -1.43 6.48
N ASP A 46 8.95 -2.37 6.95
CA ASP A 46 8.93 -3.75 6.48
C ASP A 46 7.63 -4.44 6.88
N ILE A 47 6.61 -4.24 6.04
CA ILE A 47 5.34 -4.96 6.08
C ILE A 47 5.49 -6.07 5.05
N PRO A 48 5.74 -7.32 5.46
CA PRO A 48 5.82 -8.43 4.52
C PRO A 48 4.42 -8.64 3.95
N LEU A 49 4.13 -8.08 2.77
CA LEU A 49 2.90 -8.33 2.03
C LEU A 49 3.20 -9.33 0.92
N ASP A 50 2.35 -10.36 0.80
CA ASP A 50 2.59 -11.45 -0.13
C ASP A 50 2.33 -10.95 -1.55
N LYS A 51 3.40 -10.89 -2.34
CA LYS A 51 3.39 -10.37 -3.73
C LYS A 51 2.43 -11.15 -4.64
N THR A 52 2.16 -12.41 -4.31
CA THR A 52 1.23 -13.29 -5.03
C THR A 52 -0.23 -12.89 -4.85
N VAL A 53 -0.57 -12.25 -3.73
CA VAL A 53 -1.95 -11.86 -3.42
C VAL A 53 -2.37 -10.60 -4.19
N VAL A 54 -1.42 -9.71 -4.48
CA VAL A 54 -1.66 -8.42 -5.13
C VAL A 54 -0.92 -8.36 -6.46
N ASN A 55 -1.56 -8.81 -7.53
CA ASN A 55 -1.04 -8.76 -8.90
C ASN A 55 -1.96 -7.96 -9.85
N LYS A 56 -1.45 -7.53 -11.01
CA LYS A 56 -2.20 -6.76 -12.02
C LYS A 56 -3.51 -7.45 -12.44
N ASP A 57 -3.47 -8.76 -12.61
CA ASP A 57 -4.61 -9.56 -13.10
C ASP A 57 -5.76 -9.62 -12.08
N VAL A 58 -5.44 -9.56 -10.78
CA VAL A 58 -6.41 -9.56 -9.68
C VAL A 58 -7.33 -8.33 -9.72
N PHE A 59 -6.88 -7.24 -10.34
CA PHE A 59 -7.67 -6.01 -10.45
C PHE A 59 -8.66 -6.01 -11.62
N ARG A 60 -8.53 -6.93 -12.57
CA ARG A 60 -9.46 -7.08 -13.71
C ARG A 60 -10.78 -7.70 -13.25
N ASP A 61 -10.70 -8.76 -12.44
CA ASP A 61 -11.88 -9.45 -11.92
C ASP A 61 -12.35 -8.89 -10.57
N PRO A 62 -13.63 -8.48 -10.44
CA PRO A 62 -14.15 -7.92 -9.20
C PRO A 62 -14.12 -8.91 -8.02
N ALA A 63 -14.33 -10.20 -8.30
CA ALA A 63 -14.28 -11.26 -7.28
C ALA A 63 -12.86 -11.45 -6.72
N LEU A 64 -11.84 -11.41 -7.58
CA LEU A 64 -10.44 -11.52 -7.16
C LEU A 64 -10.01 -10.29 -6.36
N LYS A 65 -10.43 -9.09 -6.76
CA LYS A 65 -10.22 -7.85 -6.02
C LYS A 65 -10.85 -7.88 -4.61
N CYS A 66 -12.01 -8.51 -4.45
CA CYS A 66 -12.63 -8.70 -3.15
C CYS A 66 -11.79 -9.61 -2.24
N LYS A 67 -11.36 -10.77 -2.76
CA LYS A 67 -10.52 -11.74 -2.04
C LYS A 67 -9.17 -11.13 -1.63
N ALA A 68 -8.51 -10.39 -2.51
CA ALA A 68 -7.24 -9.73 -2.21
C ALA A 68 -7.37 -8.66 -1.12
N ARG A 69 -8.45 -7.85 -1.17
CA ARG A 69 -8.75 -6.87 -0.10
C ARG A 69 -9.00 -7.56 1.24
N TRP A 70 -9.74 -8.66 1.27
CA TRP A 70 -9.99 -9.39 2.51
C TRP A 70 -8.70 -9.96 3.10
N LYS A 71 -7.85 -10.59 2.27
CA LYS A 71 -6.53 -11.09 2.70
C LYS A 71 -5.64 -9.97 3.26
N ALA A 72 -5.60 -8.81 2.59
CA ALA A 72 -4.86 -7.65 3.07
C ALA A 72 -5.42 -7.12 4.40
N LYS A 73 -6.74 -7.04 4.54
CA LYS A 73 -7.42 -6.61 5.78
C LYS A 73 -7.03 -7.50 6.96
N VAL A 74 -7.13 -8.81 6.80
CA VAL A 74 -6.76 -9.77 7.87
C VAL A 74 -5.30 -9.60 8.29
N LYS A 75 -4.39 -9.36 7.34
CA LYS A 75 -2.96 -9.13 7.64
C LYS A 75 -2.74 -7.83 8.41
N PHE A 76 -3.38 -6.74 7.98
CA PHE A 76 -3.31 -5.46 8.68
C PHE A 76 -3.90 -5.52 10.09
N GLU A 77 -4.98 -6.28 10.28
CA GLU A 77 -5.60 -6.45 11.60
C GLU A 77 -4.68 -7.19 12.57
N LYS A 78 -3.98 -8.24 12.11
CA LYS A 78 -2.95 -8.94 12.91
C LYS A 78 -1.83 -7.98 13.33
N LEU A 79 -1.36 -7.14 12.41
CA LEU A 79 -0.30 -6.17 12.68
C LEU A 79 -0.74 -5.09 13.68
N TYR A 80 -1.98 -4.62 13.54
CA TYR A 80 -2.58 -3.66 14.47
C TYR A 80 -2.64 -4.22 15.89
N LYS A 81 -3.12 -5.46 16.05
CA LYS A 81 -3.17 -6.15 17.35
C LYS A 81 -1.79 -6.37 17.97
N THR A 82 -0.77 -6.55 17.14
CA THR A 82 0.63 -6.70 17.61
C THR A 82 1.22 -5.37 18.09
N GLY A 83 0.58 -4.22 17.83
CA GLY A 83 1.07 -2.91 18.21
C GLY A 83 2.32 -2.44 17.44
N LYS A 84 2.73 -3.18 16.40
CA LYS A 84 3.81 -2.78 15.49
C LYS A 84 3.30 -1.68 14.56
N ASN A 85 4.18 -0.76 14.18
CA ASN A 85 3.90 0.30 13.21
C ASN A 85 2.74 1.21 13.65
N LYS A 86 2.69 1.61 14.93
CA LYS A 86 1.63 2.46 15.52
C LYS A 86 1.29 3.67 14.65
N TRP A 87 2.33 4.33 14.12
CA TRP A 87 2.13 5.46 13.22
C TRP A 87 1.25 5.07 12.03
N PHE A 88 1.48 3.94 11.36
CA PHE A 88 0.70 3.52 10.19
C PHE A 88 -0.80 3.40 10.48
N PHE A 89 -1.18 2.93 11.67
CA PHE A 89 -2.58 2.75 12.06
C PHE A 89 -3.22 3.98 12.71
N GLN A 90 -2.42 4.98 13.06
CA GLN A 90 -2.92 6.25 13.55
C GLN A 90 -3.46 7.10 12.38
N LYS A 91 -4.70 7.55 12.50
CA LYS A 91 -5.34 8.46 11.54
C LYS A 91 -4.53 9.76 11.46
N LEU A 92 -4.16 10.21 10.26
CA LEU A 92 -3.59 11.55 10.12
C LEU A 92 -4.67 12.61 10.40
N ARG A 93 -4.24 13.68 11.05
CA ARG A 93 -5.01 14.90 11.20
C ARG A 93 -4.40 15.90 10.21
N PHE A 94 -5.18 16.29 9.22
CA PHE A 94 -4.90 17.36 8.27
C PHE A 94 -5.90 18.47 8.54
#